data_AF-A0A124IEY0-F1
#
_entry.id   AF-A0A124IEY0-F1
#
_cell.length_a   1.000
_cell.length_b   1.000
_cell.length_c   1.000
_cell.angle_alpha   90.00
_cell.angle_beta   90.00
_cell.angle_gamma   90.00
#
_symmetry.space_group_name_H-M   'P 1'
#
loop_
_entity.id
_entity.type
_entity.pdbx_description
1 polymer ?
#
loop_
_entity_poly.entity_id
_entity_poly.type
_entity_poly.pdbx_seq_one_letter_code
_entity_poly.pdbx_strand_id
1 'polypeptide(L)' 'MTLGFHNTGGSAVRSGTVTFGTHIIGALGVDWGTVESTEELPTPIGPGLRKEKTWTVCVEEWRVPLGMHVETRDVDVRWK' A
#
# COMPACT_ATOMS: atom_id res chain seq x y z
N MET A 1 1.67 -1.74 7.59
CA MET A 1 2.39 -2.15 6.36
C MET A 1 3.71 -1.41 6.30
N THR A 2 4.83 -2.11 6.08
CA THR A 2 6.16 -1.50 5.97
C THR A 2 6.72 -1.80 4.60
N LEU A 3 7.15 -0.77 3.88
CA LEU A 3 7.75 -0.91 2.54
C LEU A 3 9.13 -0.25 2.49
N GLY A 4 10.06 -0.99 1.88
CA GLY A 4 11.37 -0.49 1.50
C GLY A 4 11.37 -0.01 0.04
N PHE A 5 11.82 1.21 -0.19
CA PHE A 5 12.01 1.82 -1.50
C PHE A 5 13.50 1.90 -1.80
N HIS A 6 13.89 1.47 -3.00
CA HIS A 6 15.25 1.59 -3.49
C HIS A 6 15.24 2.24 -4.87
N ASN A 7 15.75 3.47 -4.97
CA ASN A 7 15.83 4.16 -6.25
C ASN A 7 17.08 3.70 -7.00
N THR A 8 16.92 2.84 -7.99
CA THR A 8 18.02 2.36 -8.85
C THR A 8 18.27 3.25 -10.08
N GLY A 9 17.51 4.34 -10.24
CA GLY A 9 17.65 5.30 -11.33
C GLY A 9 18.76 6.34 -11.11
N GLY A 10 19.05 7.12 -12.16
CA GLY A 10 20.08 8.17 -12.13
C GLY A 10 19.61 9.52 -11.57
N SER A 11 18.31 9.70 -11.33
CA SER A 11 17.70 10.94 -10.83
C SER A 11 16.92 10.70 -9.54
N ALA A 12 16.82 11.73 -8.71
CA ALA A 12 16.01 11.66 -7.50
C ALA A 12 14.51 11.59 -7.83
N VAL A 13 13.79 10.67 -7.18
CA VAL A 13 12.33 10.68 -7.13
C VAL A 13 11.90 11.82 -6.23
N ARG A 14 11.08 12.73 -6.74
CA ARG A 14 10.72 13.98 -6.02
C ARG A 14 9.30 13.94 -5.47
N SER A 15 8.40 13.23 -6.13
CA SER A 15 7.05 13.00 -5.65
C SER A 15 6.55 11.64 -6.09
N GLY A 16 5.52 11.16 -5.41
CA GLY A 16 4.83 9.93 -5.78
C GLY A 16 3.86 9.49 -4.70
N THR A 17 3.03 8.53 -5.06
CA THR A 17 2.06 7.90 -4.18
C THR A 17 2.24 6.39 -4.20
N VAL A 18 1.85 5.77 -3.10
CA VAL A 18 1.64 4.33 -2.98
C VAL A 18 0.16 4.10 -2.70
N THR A 19 -0.44 3.12 -3.38
CA THR A 19 -1.83 2.71 -3.20
C THR A 19 -1.86 1.29 -2.68
N PHE A 20 -2.49 1.09 -1.53
CA PHE A 20 -2.70 -0.21 -0.90
C PHE A 20 -4.11 -0.70 -1.17
N GLY A 21 -4.26 -1.85 -1.82
CA GLY A 21 -5.54 -2.55 -1.97
C GLY A 21 -5.72 -3.59 -0.85
N THR A 22 -6.74 -3.38 -0.02
CA THR A 22 -7.13 -4.30 1.05
C THR A 22 -8.39 -5.04 0.66
N HIS A 23 -8.27 -6.34 0.41
CA HIS A 23 -9.35 -7.22 0.01
C HIS A 23 -10.09 -7.73 1.23
N ILE A 24 -11.42 -7.74 1.17
CA ILE A 24 -12.30 -8.29 2.19
C ILE A 24 -12.67 -9.68 1.74
N ILE A 25 -12.11 -10.68 2.41
CA ILE A 25 -12.27 -12.08 2.06
C ILE A 25 -13.38 -12.68 2.91
N GLY A 26 -14.42 -13.17 2.24
CA GLY A 26 -15.54 -13.85 2.90
C GLY A 26 -15.16 -15.23 3.44
N ALA A 27 -16.03 -15.82 4.25
CA ALA A 27 -15.81 -17.13 4.90
C ALA A 27 -15.54 -18.30 3.94
N LEU A 28 -15.89 -18.16 2.65
CA LEU A 28 -15.64 -19.14 1.59
C LEU A 28 -14.37 -18.85 0.77
N GLY A 29 -13.55 -17.88 1.18
CA GLY A 29 -12.34 -17.45 0.45
C GLY A 29 -12.62 -16.58 -0.78
N VAL A 30 -13.87 -16.16 -0.98
CA VAL A 30 -14.28 -15.27 -2.07
C VAL A 30 -13.92 -13.84 -1.72
N ASP A 31 -13.47 -13.04 -2.68
CA ASP A 31 -13.29 -11.60 -2.52
C ASP A 31 -14.63 -10.88 -2.68
N TRP A 32 -15.05 -10.18 -1.63
CA TRP A 32 -16.33 -9.46 -1.58
C TRP A 32 -16.16 -7.97 -1.85
N GLY A 33 -14.93 -7.46 -1.86
CA GLY A 33 -14.64 -6.06 -2.12
C GLY A 33 -13.23 -5.65 -1.73
N THR A 34 -12.72 -4.65 -2.44
CA THR A 34 -11.42 -4.04 -2.18
C THR A 34 -11.59 -2.61 -1.67
N VAL A 35 -10.84 -2.27 -0.61
CA VAL A 35 -10.70 -0.90 -0.11
C VAL A 35 -9.30 -0.42 -0.43
N GLU A 36 -9.22 0.70 -1.15
CA GLU A 36 -7.95 1.33 -1.50
C GLU A 36 -7.56 2.42 -0.49
N SER A 37 -6.28 2.48 -0.14
CA SER A 37 -5.67 3.54 0.66
C SER A 37 -4.48 4.11 -0.08
N THR A 38 -4.56 5.38 -0.47
CA THR A 38 -3.49 6.08 -1.23
C THR A 38 -2.74 7.03 -0.31
N GLU A 39 -1.42 6.92 -0.31
CA GLU A 39 -0.53 7.65 0.59
C GLU A 39 0.70 8.22 -0.15
N GLU A 40 1.28 9.30 0.36
CA GLU A 40 2.49 9.88 -0.23
C GLU A 40 3.75 9.06 0.07
N LEU A 41 4.60 8.94 -0.95
CA LEU A 41 5.93 8.33 -0.83
C LEU A 41 6.86 9.15 0.07
N PRO A 42 7.86 8.53 0.71
CA PRO A 42 8.86 9.23 1.51
C PRO A 42 9.88 9.98 0.63
N THR A 43 9.44 10.96 -0.16
CA THR A 43 10.30 11.72 -1.07
C THR A 43 11.03 12.88 -0.35
N PRO A 44 12.13 13.41 -0.92
CA PRO A 44 12.84 12.90 -2.09
C PRO A 44 13.63 11.61 -1.80
N ILE A 45 13.71 10.70 -2.78
CA ILE A 45 14.56 9.50 -2.73
C ILE A 45 15.67 9.67 -3.77
N GLY A 46 16.89 9.98 -3.31
CA GLY A 46 18.04 10.19 -4.19
C GLY A 46 18.46 8.94 -4.97
N PRO A 47 19.24 9.08 -6.05
CA PRO A 47 19.73 7.95 -6.84
C PRO A 47 20.60 7.01 -5.99
N GLY A 48 20.36 5.71 -6.10
CA GLY A 48 21.02 4.66 -5.30
C GLY A 48 20.60 4.58 -3.84
N LEU A 49 19.75 5.50 -3.36
CA LEU A 49 19.35 5.55 -1.95
C LEU A 49 18.18 4.62 -1.66
N ARG A 50 18.15 4.16 -0.41
CA ARG A 50 17.05 3.39 0.17
C ARG A 50 16.33 4.20 1.23
N LYS A 51 15.01 4.05 1.28
CA LYS A 51 14.18 4.56 2.37
C LYS A 51 13.14 3.51 2.75
N GLU A 52 12.83 3.45 4.03
CA GLU A 52 11.75 2.63 4.55
C GLU A 52 10.68 3.55 5.13
N LYS A 53 9.41 3.18 4.96
CA LYS A 53 8.31 3.85 5.63
C LYS A 53 7.25 2.83 6.02
N THR A 54 6.63 3.10 7.15
CA THR A 54 5.53 2.29 7.71
C THR A 54 4.26 3.12 7.68
N TRP A 55 3.18 2.51 7.19
CA TRP A 55 1.84 3.07 7.17
C TRP A 55 0.87 2.17 7.92
N THR A 56 -0.10 2.79 8.56
CA THR A 56 -1.27 2.11 9.10
C THR A 56 -2.34 2.09 8.02
N VAL A 57 -2.68 0.91 7.52
CA VAL A 57 -3.77 0.73 6.54
C VAL A 57 -4.99 0.25 7.32
N CYS A 58 -6.04 1.05 7.31
CA CYS A 58 -7.27 0.78 8.06
C CYS A 58 -8.40 0.39 7.10
N VAL A 59 -9.23 -0.55 7.54
CA VAL A 59 -10.54 -0.82 6.95
C VAL A 59 -11.56 -0.67 8.07
N GLU A 60 -12.68 -0.04 7.77
CA GLU A 60 -13.76 0.18 8.72
C GLU A 60 -14.40 -1.15 9.09
N GLU A 61 -14.60 -1.38 10.39
CA GLU A 61 -15.04 -2.68 10.94
C GLU A 61 -16.35 -3.19 10.32
N TRP A 62 -17.29 -2.29 10.00
CA TRP A 62 -18.58 -2.66 9.42
C TRP A 62 -18.45 -3.26 8.00
N ARG A 63 -17.32 -3.01 7.32
CA ARG A 63 -16.98 -3.62 6.03
C ARG A 63 -16.45 -5.05 6.17
N VAL A 64 -16.12 -5.50 7.39
CA VAL A 64 -15.60 -6.85 7.68
C VAL A 64 -16.56 -7.60 8.61
N PRO A 65 -17.67 -8.15 8.07
CA PRO A 65 -18.60 -8.96 8.84
C PRO A 65 -17.94 -10.16 9.55
N LEU A 66 -18.64 -10.69 10.56
CA LEU A 66 -18.21 -11.90 11.28
C LEU A 66 -17.97 -13.07 10.32
N GLY A 67 -16.80 -13.71 10.46
CA GLY A 67 -16.36 -14.80 9.59
C GLY A 67 -15.63 -14.35 8.32
N MET A 68 -15.48 -13.03 8.11
CA MET A 68 -14.62 -12.46 7.08
C MET A 68 -13.29 -11.98 7.68
N HIS A 69 -12.29 -11.80 6.83
CA HIS A 69 -11.01 -11.20 7.19
C HIS A 69 -10.52 -10.29 6.07
N VAL A 70 -9.48 -9.50 6.36
CA VAL A 70 -8.86 -8.61 5.37
C VAL A 70 -7.48 -9.10 4.96
N GLU A 71 -7.14 -8.88 3.71
CA GLU A 71 -5.81 -9.14 3.17
C GLU A 71 -5.35 -7.97 2.32
N THR A 72 -4.27 -7.29 2.75
CA THR A 72 -3.62 -6.28 1.90
C THR A 72 -2.67 -6.98 0.94
N ARG A 73 -3.03 -7.00 -0.35
CA ARG A 73 -2.28 -7.73 -1.39
C ARG A 73 -1.75 -6.82 -2.47
N ASP A 74 -2.52 -5.81 -2.85
CA ASP A 74 -2.16 -4.94 -3.96
C ASP A 74 -1.38 -3.72 -3.46
N VAL A 75 -0.22 -3.48 -4.07
CA VAL A 75 0.63 -2.31 -3.82
C VAL A 75 1.01 -1.72 -5.17
N ASP A 76 0.33 -0.63 -5.57
CA ASP A 76 0.69 0.16 -6.75
C ASP A 76 1.50 1.37 -6.32
N VAL A 77 2.51 1.73 -7.12
CA VAL A 77 3.34 2.88 -6.82
C VAL A 77 3.52 3.73 -8.07
N ARG A 78 3.25 5.03 -7.93
CA ARG A 78 3.44 6.03 -9.00
C ARG A 78 4.39 7.10 -8.53
N TRP A 79 5.37 7.46 -9.35
CA TRP A 79 6.38 8.45 -8.99
C TRP A 79 6.81 9.31 -10.18
N LYS A 80 7.42 10.46 -9.85
CA LYS A 80 8.00 11.42 -10.79
C LYS A 80 9.33 11.98 -10.29
#